data_AF-A0A936GXL0-F1
#
_entry.id   AF-A0A936GXL0-F1
#
_cell.length_a   1.000
_cell.length_b   1.000
_cell.length_c   1.000
_cell.angle_alpha   90.00
_cell.angle_beta   90.00
_cell.angle_gamma   90.00
#
_symmetry.space_group_name_H-M   'P 1'
#
loop_
_entity.id
_entity.type
_entity.pdbx_description
1 polymer ?
#
loop_
_entity_poly.entity_id
_entity_poly.type
_entity_poly.pdbx_seq_one_letter_code
_entity_poly.pdbx_strand_id
1 'polypeptide(L)'
;MNFLKKLFISTSPKSQSNPTHQTDLLASYKSIPWMTDLRMENVAICLNAGFVPSRSLPTQLERQLRPNIEIAKRLNAIKAMVLWLMVPAKDLADQAILHFVSSNELALFMTEDERQIFNSSRDDEEWKNAIGWKFENAWPLAWYFGYHCPDISGQMMTGQQMQQILFKYTCPLNGKIEDWMQTKEVVSEEELRKQEDLFYCMHNAVRSAQMGGQTVPPGFDPRANGGVIHERRHALTWMLSKGMGWDETDLST
;
A
#
# COMPACT_ATOMS: atom_id res chain seq x y z
N MET A 1 -46.98 -11.94 -25.41
CA MET A 1 -46.91 -10.58 -24.83
C MET A 1 -46.31 -10.72 -23.44
N ASN A 2 -44.98 -10.71 -23.31
CA ASN A 2 -44.14 -9.53 -23.04
C ASN A 2 -44.57 -8.77 -21.78
N PHE A 3 -43.90 -8.99 -20.64
CA PHE A 3 -43.68 -7.96 -19.61
C PHE A 3 -42.58 -8.26 -18.56
N LEU A 4 -41.69 -9.27 -18.75
CA LEU A 4 -40.68 -9.64 -17.73
C LEU A 4 -39.26 -9.93 -18.28
N LYS A 5 -38.75 -9.11 -19.21
CA LYS A 5 -37.36 -9.28 -19.73
C LYS A 5 -36.57 -7.98 -19.96
N LYS A 6 -36.80 -6.94 -19.15
CA LYS A 6 -35.97 -5.72 -19.16
C LYS A 6 -35.70 -5.26 -17.75
N LEU A 7 -34.57 -5.65 -17.16
CA LEU A 7 -33.90 -4.87 -16.10
C LEU A 7 -32.50 -5.38 -15.67
N PHE A 8 -31.90 -6.35 -16.37
CA PHE A 8 -30.48 -6.68 -16.16
C PHE A 8 -29.75 -6.79 -17.50
N ILE A 9 -29.40 -5.63 -18.05
CA ILE A 9 -28.24 -5.50 -18.94
C ILE A 9 -27.37 -4.45 -18.25
N SER A 10 -26.49 -4.93 -17.38
CA SER A 10 -25.32 -4.15 -16.97
C SER A 10 -24.45 -3.99 -18.20
N THR A 11 -24.53 -2.83 -18.86
CA THR A 11 -23.49 -2.42 -19.81
C THR A 11 -22.30 -1.97 -18.98
N SER A 12 -21.42 -2.91 -18.65
CA SER A 12 -20.04 -2.57 -18.28
C SER A 12 -19.44 -1.79 -19.44
N PRO A 13 -18.90 -0.58 -19.23
CA PRO A 13 -18.16 0.09 -20.29
C PRO A 13 -16.90 -0.74 -20.55
N LYS A 14 -16.82 -1.37 -21.73
CA LYS A 14 -15.56 -1.89 -22.25
C LYS A 14 -14.62 -0.70 -22.36
N SER A 15 -13.56 -0.65 -21.55
CA SER A 15 -12.44 0.25 -21.82
C SER A 15 -11.83 -0.18 -23.15
N GLN A 16 -12.15 0.56 -24.21
CA GLN A 16 -11.47 0.42 -25.48
C GLN A 16 -10.13 1.16 -25.38
N SER A 17 -9.11 0.51 -24.81
CA SER A 17 -7.74 0.97 -25.04
C SER A 17 -7.40 0.68 -26.51
N ASN A 18 -7.13 1.73 -27.29
CA ASN A 18 -6.69 1.56 -28.68
C ASN A 18 -5.28 0.93 -28.67
N PRO A 19 -5.11 -0.31 -29.19
CA PRO A 19 -3.83 -1.03 -29.09
C PRO A 19 -2.67 -0.28 -29.76
N THR A 20 -2.97 0.47 -30.82
CA THR A 20 -2.01 1.30 -31.57
C THR A 20 -1.42 2.41 -30.70
N HIS A 21 -2.25 3.11 -29.92
CA HIS A 21 -1.80 4.21 -29.06
C HIS A 21 -0.91 3.71 -27.90
N GLN A 22 -1.23 2.57 -27.31
CA GLN A 22 -0.39 1.95 -26.27
C GLN A 22 0.97 1.50 -26.81
N THR A 23 0.98 0.97 -28.04
CA THR A 23 2.22 0.54 -28.70
C THR A 23 3.14 1.73 -29.00
N ASP A 24 2.57 2.84 -29.48
CA ASP A 24 3.30 4.08 -29.76
C ASP A 24 3.86 4.71 -28.47
N LEU A 25 3.07 4.73 -27.40
CA LEU A 25 3.52 5.21 -26.09
C LEU A 25 4.69 4.37 -25.56
N LEU A 26 4.57 3.04 -25.54
CA LEU A 26 5.64 2.17 -25.04
C LEU A 26 6.94 2.33 -25.85
N ALA A 27 6.85 2.47 -27.17
CA ALA A 27 8.00 2.75 -28.03
C ALA A 27 8.70 4.07 -27.63
N SER A 28 7.95 5.07 -27.20
CA SER A 28 8.52 6.33 -26.71
C SER A 28 9.30 6.19 -25.39
N TYR A 29 8.95 5.23 -24.52
CA TYR A 29 9.76 4.95 -23.31
C TYR A 29 11.05 4.20 -23.66
N LYS A 30 10.98 3.25 -24.63
CA LYS A 30 12.15 2.50 -25.10
C LYS A 30 13.25 3.39 -25.68
N SER A 31 12.89 4.58 -26.18
CA SER A 31 13.85 5.53 -26.72
C SER A 31 14.62 6.33 -25.65
N ILE A 32 14.35 6.13 -24.35
CA ILE A 32 14.95 6.89 -23.25
C ILE A 32 16.28 6.24 -22.86
N PRO A 33 17.42 6.96 -22.91
CA PRO A 33 18.74 6.35 -22.72
C PRO A 33 18.99 5.69 -21.36
N TRP A 34 18.38 6.21 -20.28
CA TRP A 34 18.56 5.72 -18.90
C TRP A 34 17.45 4.76 -18.46
N MET A 35 16.66 4.26 -19.40
CA MET A 35 15.58 3.33 -19.13
C MET A 35 16.15 1.95 -18.79
N THR A 36 15.64 1.34 -17.71
CA THR A 36 16.04 -0.01 -17.29
C THR A 36 15.00 -1.03 -17.73
N ASP A 37 15.40 -2.30 -17.86
CA ASP A 37 14.48 -3.39 -18.20
C ASP A 37 13.34 -3.51 -17.17
N LEU A 38 13.68 -3.43 -15.88
CA LEU A 38 12.71 -3.42 -14.78
C LEU A 38 11.69 -2.27 -14.94
N ARG A 39 12.16 -1.04 -15.19
CA ARG A 39 11.26 0.10 -15.40
C ARG A 39 10.40 -0.10 -16.65
N MET A 40 10.94 -0.67 -17.72
CA MET A 40 10.17 -0.95 -18.93
C MET A 40 9.03 -1.92 -18.69
N GLU A 41 9.26 -2.97 -17.90
CA GLU A 41 8.21 -3.91 -17.50
C GLU A 41 7.11 -3.20 -16.71
N ASN A 42 7.48 -2.38 -15.72
CA ASN A 42 6.53 -1.63 -14.91
C ASN A 42 5.75 -0.58 -15.71
N VAL A 43 6.42 0.13 -16.63
CA VAL A 43 5.76 1.07 -17.55
C VAL A 43 4.76 0.33 -18.43
N ALA A 44 5.09 -0.86 -18.94
CA ALA A 44 4.14 -1.66 -19.72
C ALA A 44 2.91 -2.05 -18.89
N ILE A 45 3.09 -2.44 -17.62
CA ILE A 45 1.98 -2.72 -16.68
C ILE A 45 1.13 -1.46 -16.49
N CYS A 46 1.74 -0.31 -16.20
CA CYS A 46 1.03 0.96 -16.04
C CYS A 46 0.19 1.31 -17.28
N LEU A 47 0.80 1.29 -18.47
CA LEU A 47 0.14 1.65 -19.71
C LEU A 47 -1.02 0.71 -20.03
N ASN A 48 -0.86 -0.59 -19.77
CA ASN A 48 -1.93 -1.58 -19.93
C ASN A 48 -3.09 -1.33 -18.96
N ALA A 49 -2.79 -0.89 -17.74
CA ALA A 49 -3.79 -0.51 -16.75
C ALA A 49 -4.36 0.91 -16.95
N GLY A 50 -3.88 1.67 -17.95
CA GLY A 50 -4.34 3.03 -18.26
C GLY A 50 -3.65 4.14 -17.46
N PHE A 51 -2.59 3.83 -16.71
CA PHE A 51 -1.72 4.82 -16.09
C PHE A 51 -0.62 5.26 -17.06
N VAL A 52 -0.38 6.56 -17.15
CA VAL A 52 0.64 7.14 -18.04
C VAL A 52 1.67 7.91 -17.21
N PRO A 53 2.73 7.25 -16.71
CA PRO A 53 3.79 7.90 -15.92
C PRO A 53 4.66 8.83 -16.77
N SER A 54 5.29 9.84 -16.18
CA SER A 54 6.20 10.72 -16.92
C SER A 54 7.44 9.97 -17.47
N ARG A 55 7.87 10.34 -18.68
CA ARG A 55 9.11 9.86 -19.29
C ARG A 55 10.37 10.38 -18.57
N SER A 56 10.25 11.46 -17.81
CA SER A 56 11.35 12.07 -17.06
C SER A 56 11.57 11.49 -15.66
N LEU A 57 10.77 10.50 -15.25
CA LEU A 57 10.91 9.87 -13.93
C LEU A 57 12.30 9.23 -13.77
N PRO A 58 13.06 9.58 -12.72
CA PRO A 58 14.30 8.90 -12.37
C PRO A 58 14.12 7.38 -12.32
N THR A 59 15.07 6.63 -12.87
CA THR A 59 15.05 5.14 -12.90
C THR A 59 15.94 4.51 -11.85
N GLN A 60 16.87 5.28 -11.31
CA GLN A 60 17.79 4.86 -10.27
C GLN A 60 17.49 5.68 -9.02
N LEU A 61 16.99 4.99 -8.00
CA LEU A 61 16.75 5.56 -6.68
C LEU A 61 17.62 4.78 -5.69
N GLU A 62 18.46 5.51 -4.95
CA GLU A 62 19.26 4.91 -3.90
C GLU A 62 18.32 4.34 -2.84
N ARG A 63 18.41 3.04 -2.66
CA ARG A 63 17.48 2.26 -1.83
C ARG A 63 18.26 1.19 -1.13
N GLN A 64 17.95 0.99 0.14
CA GLN A 64 18.53 -0.05 0.95
C GLN A 64 17.42 -0.70 1.76
N LEU A 65 17.27 -2.01 1.62
CA LEU A 65 16.32 -2.79 2.38
C LEU A 65 16.63 -2.71 3.89
N ARG A 66 15.60 -2.48 4.68
CA ARG A 66 15.64 -2.55 6.14
C ARG A 66 15.77 -3.98 6.65
N PRO A 67 16.32 -4.18 7.85
CA PRO A 67 16.20 -5.45 8.55
C PRO A 67 14.75 -5.93 8.66
N ASN A 68 14.49 -7.22 8.41
CA ASN A 68 13.16 -7.81 8.46
C ASN A 68 12.43 -7.52 9.78
N ILE A 69 13.15 -7.48 10.89
CA ILE A 69 12.57 -7.19 12.21
C ILE A 69 11.98 -5.78 12.29
N GLU A 70 12.57 -4.78 11.62
CA GLU A 70 12.01 -3.43 11.59
C GLU A 70 10.68 -3.40 10.84
N ILE A 71 10.62 -4.10 9.69
CA ILE A 71 9.42 -4.22 8.87
C ILE A 71 8.30 -4.95 9.64
N ALA A 72 8.65 -6.03 10.32
CA ALA A 72 7.74 -6.79 11.16
C ALA A 72 7.20 -5.94 12.32
N LYS A 73 8.06 -5.20 13.03
CA LYS A 73 7.64 -4.32 14.13
C LYS A 73 6.73 -3.19 13.63
N ARG A 74 7.01 -2.58 12.47
CA ARG A 74 6.11 -1.57 11.88
C ARG A 74 4.73 -2.13 11.54
N LEU A 75 4.66 -3.30 10.90
CA LEU A 75 3.39 -3.96 10.60
C LEU A 75 2.57 -4.24 11.87
N ASN A 76 3.22 -4.73 12.92
CA ASN A 76 2.56 -5.04 14.18
C ASN A 76 2.21 -3.78 15.01
N ALA A 77 2.93 -2.67 14.83
CA ALA A 77 2.55 -1.38 15.38
C ALA A 77 1.23 -0.89 14.76
N ILE A 78 1.08 -1.00 13.43
CA ILE A 78 -0.19 -0.68 12.74
C ILE A 78 -1.32 -1.58 13.26
N LYS A 79 -1.09 -2.88 13.39
CA LYS A 79 -2.05 -3.81 14.01
C LYS A 79 -2.51 -3.32 15.39
N ALA A 80 -1.57 -2.94 16.27
CA ALA A 80 -1.90 -2.53 17.63
C ALA A 80 -2.82 -1.29 17.63
N MET A 81 -2.52 -0.28 16.79
CA MET A 81 -3.34 0.92 16.65
C MET A 81 -4.73 0.61 16.09
N VAL A 82 -4.82 -0.26 15.09
CA VAL A 82 -6.11 -0.69 14.51
C VAL A 82 -6.95 -1.45 15.53
N LEU A 83 -6.35 -2.38 16.27
CA LEU A 83 -7.07 -3.11 17.32
C LEU A 83 -7.55 -2.18 18.43
N TRP A 84 -6.75 -1.17 18.78
CA TRP A 84 -7.14 -0.15 19.75
C TRP A 84 -8.39 0.62 19.31
N LEU A 85 -8.42 1.12 18.08
CA LEU A 85 -9.49 2.00 17.60
C LEU A 85 -10.72 1.26 17.06
N MET A 86 -10.54 0.06 16.48
CA MET A 86 -11.60 -0.62 15.71
C MET A 86 -12.24 -1.78 16.46
N VAL A 87 -11.64 -2.27 17.53
CA VAL A 87 -12.22 -3.33 18.37
C VAL A 87 -12.72 -2.70 19.67
N PRO A 88 -13.96 -2.94 20.11
CA PRO A 88 -14.45 -2.43 21.39
C PRO A 88 -13.68 -3.02 22.59
N ALA A 89 -13.53 -2.24 23.66
CA ALA A 89 -12.84 -2.70 24.89
C ALA A 89 -13.48 -3.92 25.56
N LYS A 90 -14.80 -4.09 25.40
CA LYS A 90 -15.52 -5.27 25.87
C LYS A 90 -15.10 -6.57 25.15
N ASP A 91 -14.59 -6.47 23.93
CA ASP A 91 -14.25 -7.61 23.06
C ASP A 91 -12.73 -7.87 23.06
N LEU A 92 -11.91 -6.87 23.39
CA LEU A 92 -10.47 -6.99 23.54
C LEU A 92 -9.95 -6.02 24.61
N ALA A 93 -9.45 -6.54 25.72
CA ALA A 93 -8.97 -5.73 26.83
C ALA A 93 -7.74 -4.87 26.47
N ASP A 94 -7.72 -3.62 26.95
CA ASP A 94 -6.64 -2.66 26.70
C ASP A 94 -5.27 -3.22 27.11
N GLN A 95 -5.20 -3.91 28.25
CA GLN A 95 -3.96 -4.48 28.78
C GLN A 95 -3.34 -5.51 27.82
N ALA A 96 -4.15 -6.23 27.04
CA ALA A 96 -3.64 -7.19 26.06
C ALA A 96 -2.89 -6.47 24.92
N ILE A 97 -3.43 -5.36 24.43
CA ILE A 97 -2.82 -4.54 23.37
C ILE A 97 -1.58 -3.82 23.92
N LEU A 98 -1.69 -3.19 25.09
CA LEU A 98 -0.59 -2.45 25.71
C LEU A 98 0.58 -3.37 26.10
N HIS A 99 0.29 -4.59 26.59
CA HIS A 99 1.32 -5.60 26.83
C HIS A 99 1.98 -6.05 25.52
N PHE A 100 1.21 -6.24 24.45
CA PHE A 100 1.78 -6.58 23.14
C PHE A 100 2.72 -5.49 22.62
N VAL A 101 2.31 -4.21 22.73
CA VAL A 101 3.11 -3.04 22.36
C VAL A 101 4.41 -2.96 23.17
N SER A 102 4.33 -3.03 24.49
CA SER A 102 5.50 -2.89 25.36
C SER A 102 6.46 -4.08 25.22
N SER A 103 5.93 -5.30 25.22
CA SER A 103 6.75 -6.51 25.20
C SER A 103 7.47 -6.75 23.87
N ASN A 104 7.02 -6.10 22.78
CA ASN A 104 7.68 -6.14 21.46
C ASN A 104 8.32 -4.79 21.08
N GLU A 105 8.36 -3.82 22.00
CA GLU A 105 8.97 -2.49 21.80
C GLU A 105 8.41 -1.71 20.59
N LEU A 106 7.10 -1.83 20.34
CA LEU A 106 6.48 -1.29 19.12
C LEU A 106 6.45 0.24 19.07
N ALA A 107 6.55 0.92 20.21
CA ALA A 107 6.55 2.37 20.28
C ALA A 107 7.71 3.04 19.50
N LEU A 108 8.82 2.32 19.32
CA LEU A 108 9.98 2.76 18.51
C LEU A 108 9.69 2.77 17.00
N PHE A 109 8.64 2.06 16.57
CA PHE A 109 8.22 1.92 15.17
C PHE A 109 6.92 2.67 14.89
N MET A 110 6.55 3.58 15.78
CA MET A 110 5.42 4.50 15.67
C MET A 110 5.93 5.93 15.49
N THR A 111 5.16 6.75 14.79
CA THR A 111 5.38 8.20 14.77
C THR A 111 4.98 8.80 16.12
N GLU A 112 5.30 10.07 16.36
CA GLU A 112 4.87 10.76 17.59
C GLU A 112 3.35 10.80 17.72
N ASP A 113 2.65 11.18 16.64
CA ASP A 113 1.19 11.22 16.60
C ASP A 113 0.56 9.84 16.83
N GLU A 114 1.16 8.79 16.25
CA GLU A 114 0.68 7.42 16.41
C GLU A 114 0.81 6.91 17.84
N ARG A 115 1.82 7.35 18.59
CA ARG A 115 1.94 7.02 20.02
C ARG A 115 0.78 7.60 20.83
N GLN A 116 0.24 8.75 20.43
CA GLN A 116 -0.86 9.41 21.13
C GLN A 116 -2.18 8.63 21.03
N ILE A 117 -2.34 7.75 20.04
CA ILE A 117 -3.53 6.89 19.90
C ILE A 117 -3.77 6.06 21.16
N PHE A 118 -2.72 5.54 21.81
CA PHE A 118 -2.87 4.72 23.03
C PHE A 118 -3.21 5.55 24.27
N ASN A 119 -3.12 6.89 24.19
CA ASN A 119 -3.54 7.82 25.23
C ASN A 119 -4.94 8.39 24.96
N SER A 120 -5.51 8.15 23.78
CA SER A 120 -6.85 8.62 23.42
C SER A 120 -7.93 7.64 23.87
N SER A 121 -9.19 8.11 23.85
CA SER A 121 -10.33 7.21 23.93
C SER A 121 -10.31 6.22 22.76
N ARG A 122 -10.71 4.97 23.00
CA ARG A 122 -10.94 3.99 21.92
C ARG A 122 -12.14 4.38 21.04
N ASP A 123 -13.01 5.25 21.54
CA ASP A 123 -14.15 5.81 20.82
C ASP A 123 -13.85 7.17 20.17
N ASP A 124 -12.58 7.51 20.00
CA ASP A 124 -12.19 8.72 19.29
C ASP A 124 -12.47 8.60 17.78
N GLU A 125 -13.49 9.32 17.32
CA GLU A 125 -13.94 9.28 15.93
C GLU A 125 -12.95 9.93 14.96
N GLU A 126 -12.12 10.88 15.40
CA GLU A 126 -11.09 11.47 14.55
C GLU A 126 -10.02 10.43 14.23
N TRP A 127 -9.54 9.73 15.25
CA TRP A 127 -8.56 8.65 15.08
C TRP A 127 -9.13 7.47 14.28
N LYS A 128 -10.38 7.08 14.51
CA LYS A 128 -11.05 6.02 13.73
C LYS A 128 -11.18 6.38 12.25
N ASN A 129 -11.48 7.64 11.92
CA ASN A 129 -11.57 8.07 10.53
C ASN A 129 -10.20 8.09 9.84
N ALA A 130 -9.13 8.44 10.57
CA ALA A 130 -7.77 8.47 10.03
C ALA A 130 -7.14 7.07 9.89
N ILE A 131 -7.42 6.14 10.82
CA ILE A 131 -6.73 4.84 10.86
C ILE A 131 -7.06 3.96 9.65
N GLY A 132 -8.23 4.14 9.03
CA GLY A 132 -8.62 3.41 7.82
C GLY A 132 -7.64 3.60 6.66
N TRP A 133 -7.17 4.82 6.44
CA TRP A 133 -6.13 5.12 5.45
C TRP A 133 -4.79 4.53 5.84
N LYS A 134 -4.38 4.73 7.11
CA LYS A 134 -3.13 4.18 7.63
C LYS A 134 -3.07 2.66 7.48
N PHE A 135 -4.19 1.96 7.54
CA PHE A 135 -4.21 0.51 7.38
C PHE A 135 -3.83 0.05 5.96
N GLU A 136 -3.99 0.88 4.92
CA GLU A 136 -3.50 0.54 3.57
C GLU A 136 -1.99 0.26 3.54
N ASN A 137 -1.22 0.89 4.44
CA ASN A 137 0.20 0.62 4.63
C ASN A 137 0.48 -0.82 5.11
N ALA A 138 -0.47 -1.47 5.79
CA ALA A 138 -0.30 -2.82 6.30
C ALA A 138 -0.26 -3.85 5.16
N TRP A 139 -0.87 -3.58 4.01
CA TRP A 139 -0.91 -4.55 2.91
C TRP A 139 0.48 -4.81 2.33
N PRO A 140 1.25 -3.80 1.86
CA PRO A 140 2.61 -4.05 1.40
C PRO A 140 3.52 -4.67 2.46
N LEU A 141 3.39 -4.25 3.72
CA LEU A 141 4.16 -4.82 4.82
C LEU A 141 3.81 -6.30 5.07
N ALA A 142 2.53 -6.67 4.99
CA ALA A 142 2.09 -8.06 5.12
C ALA A 142 2.48 -8.91 3.90
N TRP A 143 2.44 -8.33 2.70
CA TRP A 143 2.91 -8.98 1.47
C TRP A 143 4.38 -9.38 1.59
N TYR A 144 5.20 -8.51 2.18
CA TYR A 144 6.60 -8.82 2.46
C TYR A 144 6.78 -10.11 3.29
N PHE A 145 5.81 -10.49 4.12
CA PHE A 145 5.80 -11.72 4.92
C PHE A 145 4.85 -12.81 4.38
N GLY A 146 4.62 -12.83 3.06
CA GLY A 146 3.92 -13.91 2.36
C GLY A 146 2.41 -13.72 2.19
N TYR A 147 1.86 -12.53 2.43
CA TYR A 147 0.49 -12.21 2.00
C TYR A 147 0.42 -11.98 0.48
N HIS A 148 -0.77 -11.73 -0.06
CA HIS A 148 -0.95 -11.43 -1.47
C HIS A 148 -0.34 -10.08 -1.85
N CYS A 149 0.26 -10.01 -3.04
CA CYS A 149 0.82 -8.78 -3.60
C CYS A 149 -0.23 -7.65 -3.67
N PRO A 150 0.10 -6.40 -3.27
CA PRO A 150 -0.83 -5.28 -3.36
C PRO A 150 -1.27 -5.04 -4.80
N ASP A 151 -2.58 -4.91 -5.03
CA ASP A 151 -3.11 -4.61 -6.35
C ASP A 151 -2.91 -3.13 -6.74
N ILE A 152 -3.03 -2.88 -8.05
CA ILE A 152 -2.87 -1.57 -8.66
C ILE A 152 -4.20 -0.82 -8.86
N SER A 153 -5.30 -1.34 -8.32
CA SER A 153 -6.65 -0.80 -8.60
C SER A 153 -6.93 0.53 -7.91
N GLY A 154 -6.18 0.83 -6.83
CA GLY A 154 -6.45 1.96 -5.94
C GLY A 154 -7.74 1.82 -5.13
N GLN A 155 -8.37 0.65 -5.10
CA GLN A 155 -9.50 0.38 -4.23
C GLN A 155 -9.01 0.06 -2.82
N MET A 156 -9.71 0.57 -1.81
CA MET A 156 -9.40 0.25 -0.41
C MET A 156 -9.56 -1.24 -0.13
N MET A 157 -8.82 -1.74 0.85
CA MET A 157 -9.00 -3.09 1.37
C MET A 157 -10.43 -3.32 1.84
N THR A 158 -10.95 -4.49 1.49
CA THR A 158 -12.17 -5.01 2.10
C THR A 158 -11.91 -5.39 3.56
N GLY A 159 -12.95 -5.36 4.40
CA GLY A 159 -12.83 -5.81 5.80
C GLY A 159 -12.32 -7.26 5.93
N GLN A 160 -12.59 -8.12 4.94
CA GLN A 160 -12.06 -9.49 4.90
C GLN A 160 -10.54 -9.51 4.73
N GLN A 161 -9.99 -8.69 3.82
CA GLN A 161 -8.54 -8.57 3.64
C GLN A 161 -7.89 -8.03 4.92
N MET A 162 -8.51 -7.04 5.57
CA MET A 162 -8.01 -6.50 6.83
C MET A 162 -7.92 -7.57 7.92
N GLN A 163 -9.00 -8.34 8.11
CA GLN A 163 -9.01 -9.42 9.08
C GLN A 163 -7.98 -10.50 8.75
N GLN A 164 -7.82 -10.87 7.48
CA GLN A 164 -6.81 -11.85 7.08
C GLN A 164 -5.40 -11.39 7.46
N ILE A 165 -5.06 -10.12 7.18
CA ILE A 165 -3.76 -9.56 7.56
C ILE A 165 -3.59 -9.59 9.08
N LEU A 166 -4.55 -9.03 9.83
CA LEU A 166 -4.48 -8.90 11.29
C LEU A 166 -4.43 -10.24 12.04
N PHE A 167 -5.00 -11.31 11.49
CA PHE A 167 -5.05 -12.61 12.18
C PHE A 167 -4.05 -13.64 11.64
N LYS A 168 -3.67 -13.59 10.36
CA LYS A 168 -2.81 -14.62 9.74
C LYS A 168 -1.41 -14.13 9.38
N TYR A 169 -1.26 -12.83 9.11
CA TYR A 169 -0.01 -12.23 8.62
C TYR A 169 0.58 -11.20 9.58
N THR A 170 0.27 -11.32 10.86
CA THR A 170 0.89 -10.54 11.93
C THR A 170 1.11 -11.43 13.16
N CYS A 171 1.93 -10.96 14.11
CA CYS A 171 2.25 -11.70 15.32
C CYS A 171 1.01 -11.80 16.24
N PRO A 172 0.70 -12.97 16.83
CA PRO A 172 -0.32 -13.09 17.87
C PRO A 172 -0.06 -12.12 19.05
N LEU A 173 -1.11 -11.63 19.70
CA LEU A 173 -0.99 -10.62 20.79
C LEU A 173 -0.21 -11.13 22.01
N ASN A 174 -0.19 -12.45 22.23
CA ASN A 174 0.57 -13.10 23.29
C ASN A 174 1.95 -13.60 22.83
N GLY A 175 2.34 -13.32 21.59
CA GLY A 175 3.59 -13.78 20.99
C GLY A 175 4.70 -12.73 20.95
N LYS A 176 5.90 -13.18 20.57
CA LYS A 176 7.05 -12.34 20.22
C LYS A 176 7.20 -12.26 18.70
N ILE A 177 7.48 -11.06 18.20
CA ILE A 177 7.62 -10.81 16.76
C ILE A 177 8.82 -11.56 16.19
N GLU A 178 9.89 -11.70 16.95
CA GLU A 178 11.09 -12.46 16.58
C GLU A 178 10.74 -13.93 16.31
N ASP A 179 9.95 -14.56 17.20
CA ASP A 179 9.51 -15.95 17.04
C ASP A 179 8.55 -16.10 15.86
N TRP A 180 7.61 -15.16 15.71
CA TRP A 180 6.68 -15.14 14.59
C TRP A 180 7.41 -15.06 13.25
N MET A 181 8.44 -14.22 13.15
CA MET A 181 9.21 -13.97 11.92
C MET A 181 10.02 -15.19 11.48
N GLN A 182 10.49 -16.03 12.41
CA GLN A 182 11.23 -17.27 12.06
C GLN A 182 10.41 -18.24 11.21
N THR A 183 9.08 -18.14 11.25
CA THR A 183 8.17 -19.00 10.48
C THR A 183 7.76 -18.42 9.13
N LYS A 184 8.31 -17.25 8.75
CA LYS A 184 7.88 -16.52 7.55
C LYS A 184 8.94 -16.58 6.46
N GLU A 185 8.47 -16.87 5.26
CA GLU A 185 9.21 -16.53 4.05
C GLU A 185 9.03 -15.03 3.77
N VAL A 186 10.10 -14.40 3.27
CA VAL A 186 10.08 -12.98 2.90
C VAL A 186 10.20 -12.81 1.40
N VAL A 187 9.59 -11.75 0.90
CA VAL A 187 9.74 -11.32 -0.51
C VAL A 187 11.21 -10.96 -0.77
N SER A 188 11.73 -11.33 -1.93
CA SER A 188 13.10 -10.97 -2.32
C SER A 188 13.24 -9.45 -2.49
N GLU A 189 14.44 -8.93 -2.27
CA GLU A 189 14.69 -7.50 -2.45
C GLU A 189 14.44 -7.03 -3.89
N GLU A 190 14.70 -7.89 -4.89
CA GLU A 190 14.43 -7.61 -6.30
C GLU A 190 12.93 -7.42 -6.56
N GLU A 191 12.09 -8.34 -6.09
CA GLU A 191 10.63 -8.24 -6.24
C GLU A 191 10.07 -7.04 -5.47
N LEU A 192 10.60 -6.76 -4.28
CA LEU A 192 10.23 -5.57 -3.52
C LEU A 192 10.58 -4.27 -4.27
N ARG A 193 11.76 -4.19 -4.88
CA ARG A 193 12.19 -3.05 -5.71
C ARG A 193 11.31 -2.88 -6.94
N LYS A 194 10.96 -3.98 -7.60
CA LYS A 194 10.04 -4.00 -8.74
C LYS A 194 8.66 -3.46 -8.36
N GLN A 195 8.11 -3.94 -7.25
CA GLN A 195 6.78 -3.53 -6.79
C GLN A 195 6.77 -2.07 -6.33
N GLU A 196 7.80 -1.61 -5.62
CA GLU A 196 7.92 -0.20 -5.28
C GLU A 196 7.95 0.63 -6.56
N ASP A 197 8.79 0.28 -7.54
CA ASP A 197 8.97 1.06 -8.77
C ASP A 197 7.67 1.17 -9.59
N LEU A 198 6.87 0.10 -9.58
CA LEU A 198 5.52 0.11 -10.15
C LEU A 198 4.64 1.14 -9.46
N PHE A 199 4.60 1.13 -8.12
CA PHE A 199 3.86 2.11 -7.33
C PHE A 199 4.41 3.53 -7.47
N TYR A 200 5.71 3.71 -7.69
CA TYR A 200 6.31 5.00 -8.01
C TYR A 200 5.80 5.55 -9.35
N CYS A 201 5.79 4.72 -10.40
CA CYS A 201 5.24 5.11 -11.70
C CYS A 201 3.74 5.44 -11.61
N MET A 202 2.97 4.61 -10.93
CA MET A 202 1.53 4.86 -10.73
C MET A 202 1.29 6.14 -9.94
N HIS A 203 2.03 6.36 -8.86
CA HIS A 203 1.88 7.56 -8.05
C HIS A 203 2.20 8.84 -8.83
N ASN A 204 3.22 8.83 -9.68
CA ASN A 204 3.48 9.93 -10.60
C ASN A 204 2.28 10.22 -11.52
N ALA A 205 1.74 9.18 -12.14
CA ALA A 205 0.61 9.28 -13.04
C ALA A 205 -0.64 9.81 -12.30
N VAL A 206 -0.86 9.39 -11.05
CA VAL A 206 -1.90 9.91 -10.16
C VAL A 206 -1.68 11.39 -9.85
N ARG A 207 -0.45 11.79 -9.49
CA ARG A 207 -0.11 13.19 -9.19
C ARG A 207 -0.32 14.10 -10.38
N SER A 208 0.05 13.65 -11.58
CA SER A 208 -0.26 14.38 -12.82
C SER A 208 -1.77 14.55 -13.02
N ALA A 209 -2.57 13.50 -12.77
CA ALA A 209 -4.03 13.59 -12.86
C ALA A 209 -4.66 14.52 -11.82
N GLN A 210 -4.12 14.57 -10.61
CA GLN A 210 -4.53 15.54 -9.59
C GLN A 210 -4.29 17.00 -10.01
N MET A 211 -3.36 17.24 -10.93
CA MET A 211 -3.06 18.55 -11.53
C MET A 211 -3.79 18.78 -12.86
N GLY A 212 -4.72 17.90 -13.26
CA GLY A 212 -5.51 18.03 -14.49
C GLY A 212 -5.02 17.21 -15.68
N GLY A 213 -3.99 16.37 -15.51
CA GLY A 213 -3.51 15.43 -16.53
C GLY A 213 -4.51 14.30 -16.82
N GLN A 214 -4.49 13.76 -18.04
CA GLN A 214 -5.24 12.56 -18.42
C GLN A 214 -4.33 11.33 -18.36
N THR A 215 -3.86 11.02 -17.15
CA THR A 215 -2.78 10.05 -16.91
C THR A 215 -3.21 8.85 -16.05
N VAL A 216 -4.50 8.73 -15.73
CA VAL A 216 -5.08 7.61 -14.96
C VAL A 216 -6.21 6.96 -15.77
N PRO A 217 -6.56 5.69 -15.50
CA PRO A 217 -7.62 5.02 -16.24
C PRO A 217 -8.99 5.69 -16.07
N PRO A 218 -9.90 5.55 -17.05
CA PRO A 218 -11.27 6.03 -16.92
C PRO A 218 -11.97 5.49 -15.67
N GLY A 219 -12.62 6.36 -14.92
CA GLY A 219 -13.32 6.00 -13.68
C GLY A 219 -12.44 5.90 -12.43
N PHE A 220 -11.13 6.10 -12.56
CA PHE A 220 -10.24 6.24 -11.42
C PHE A 220 -10.38 7.62 -10.77
N ASP A 221 -10.62 7.69 -9.47
CA ASP A 221 -10.64 8.94 -8.70
C ASP A 221 -9.21 9.32 -8.27
N PRO A 222 -8.62 10.39 -8.82
CA PRO A 222 -7.24 10.76 -8.49
C PRO A 222 -7.02 11.12 -7.02
N ARG A 223 -8.06 11.47 -6.26
CA ARG A 223 -7.96 11.78 -4.82
C ARG A 223 -8.17 10.52 -3.99
N ALA A 224 -9.32 9.87 -4.14
CA ALA A 224 -9.67 8.73 -3.31
C ALA A 224 -8.82 7.50 -3.63
N ASN A 225 -8.77 7.10 -4.90
CA ASN A 225 -7.95 5.96 -5.32
C ASN A 225 -6.46 6.31 -5.31
N GLY A 226 -6.14 7.56 -5.61
CA GLY A 226 -4.78 8.07 -5.49
C GLY A 226 -4.22 8.01 -4.07
N GLY A 227 -5.04 8.28 -3.06
CA GLY A 227 -4.68 8.10 -1.65
C GLY A 227 -4.28 6.66 -1.32
N VAL A 228 -4.99 5.67 -1.85
CA VAL A 228 -4.65 4.25 -1.66
C VAL A 228 -3.30 3.91 -2.30
N ILE A 229 -3.04 4.40 -3.52
CA ILE A 229 -1.73 4.23 -4.19
C ILE A 229 -0.62 4.89 -3.36
N HIS A 230 -0.87 6.07 -2.81
CA HIS A 230 0.07 6.78 -1.95
C HIS A 230 0.43 5.97 -0.70
N GLU A 231 -0.54 5.52 0.09
CA GLU A 231 -0.29 4.75 1.31
C GLU A 231 0.45 3.45 1.02
N ARG A 232 0.04 2.72 -0.03
CA ARG A 232 0.74 1.48 -0.41
C ARG A 232 2.18 1.75 -0.85
N ARG A 233 2.40 2.82 -1.63
CA ARG A 233 3.76 3.24 -2.00
C ARG A 233 4.57 3.61 -0.77
N HIS A 234 4.00 4.33 0.19
CA HIS A 234 4.70 4.76 1.40
C HIS A 234 5.35 3.59 2.12
N ALA A 235 4.59 2.52 2.38
CA ALA A 235 5.12 1.31 2.98
C ALA A 235 6.21 0.64 2.13
N LEU A 236 6.03 0.56 0.79
CA LEU A 236 7.02 -0.03 -0.13
C LEU A 236 8.33 0.75 -0.13
N THR A 237 8.26 2.08 -0.25
CA THR A 237 9.42 2.96 -0.23
C THR A 237 10.09 2.90 1.14
N TRP A 238 9.32 2.96 2.23
CA TRP A 238 9.88 2.91 3.59
C TRP A 238 10.68 1.64 3.82
N MET A 239 10.20 0.46 3.39
CA MET A 239 10.97 -0.81 3.49
C MET A 239 12.33 -0.74 2.80
N LEU A 240 12.46 0.08 1.75
CA LEU A 240 13.66 0.30 0.95
C LEU A 240 14.44 1.57 1.32
N SER A 241 14.13 2.22 2.44
CA SER A 241 14.77 3.46 2.90
C SER A 241 15.46 3.30 4.26
N LYS A 242 16.32 2.28 4.41
CA LYS A 242 17.00 1.99 5.69
C LYS A 242 17.59 3.25 6.35
N GLY A 243 17.29 3.43 7.63
CA GLY A 243 17.78 4.54 8.45
C GLY A 243 16.89 5.78 8.47
N MET A 244 15.90 5.90 7.58
CA MET A 244 14.96 7.03 7.60
C MET A 244 13.78 6.80 8.57
N GLY A 245 13.19 7.85 9.13
CA GLY A 245 11.92 7.76 9.86
C GLY A 245 10.74 7.40 8.95
N TRP A 246 9.62 6.97 9.55
CA TRP A 246 8.38 6.70 8.78
C TRP A 246 7.91 7.95 8.02
N ASP A 247 7.75 9.08 8.72
CA ASP A 247 7.28 10.35 8.14
C ASP A 247 8.35 11.08 7.30
N GLU A 248 9.60 10.63 7.35
CA GLU A 248 10.73 11.19 6.59
C GLU A 248 10.91 10.50 5.22
N THR A 249 10.08 9.50 4.92
CA THR A 249 10.19 8.74 3.66
C THR A 249 9.89 9.65 2.47
N ASP A 250 10.86 9.81 1.57
CA ASP A 250 10.70 10.63 0.39
C ASP A 250 9.76 9.96 -0.63
N LEU A 251 8.59 10.58 -0.82
CA LEU A 251 7.59 10.18 -1.80
C LEU A 251 7.45 11.20 -2.94
N SER A 252 8.45 12.05 -3.15
CA SER A 252 8.49 12.96 -4.28
C SER A 252 8.34 12.22 -5.61
N THR A 253 7.64 12.87 -6.54
CA THR A 253 7.35 12.37 -7.89
C THR A 253 6.97 13.48 -8.84
#